data_AF-A0A8S3TIE9-F1
#
_entry.id   AF-A0A8S3TIE9-F1
#
_cell.length_a   1.000
_cell.length_b   1.000
_cell.length_c   1.000
_cell.angle_alpha   90.00
_cell.angle_beta   90.00
_cell.angle_gamma   90.00
#
_symmetry.space_group_name_H-M   'P 1'
#
loop_
_entity.id
_entity.type
_entity.pdbx_description
1 polymer ?
#
loop_
_entity_poly.entity_id
_entity_poly.type
_entity_poly.pdbx_seq_one_letter_code
_entity_poly.pdbx_strand_id
1 'polypeptide(L)'
;MRANNAPPASDPYGEGYIPDAFTKPPGTFRKTILHSNVGKQNKEIRIPDRAKNRFSTFQNAAEEVISIEDHWQEIKSFHDSLRNITNKDVRNSARRDKKAFVDKLTAEAEEAARANNIKALYDNITLLIGKYQKGRPVKSKEGKTLNTHEDQTKRWVEHFKGCAKPGPTCKKS
;
A
#
# COMPACT_ATOMS: atom_id res chain seq x y z
N MET A 1 -46.63 11.26 20.84
CA MET A 1 -45.25 11.27 20.32
C MET A 1 -44.86 9.84 19.96
N ARG A 2 -44.78 9.52 18.67
CA ARG A 2 -44.23 8.27 18.14
C ARG A 2 -43.40 8.64 16.92
N ALA A 3 -42.08 8.57 17.07
CA ALA A 3 -41.15 8.66 15.95
C ALA A 3 -41.08 7.27 15.31
N ASN A 4 -41.55 7.14 14.07
CA ASN A 4 -41.28 5.99 13.24
C ASN A 4 -39.98 6.28 12.47
N ASN A 5 -38.89 5.65 12.90
CA ASN A 5 -37.63 5.63 12.17
C ASN A 5 -37.77 4.66 10.99
N ALA A 6 -37.58 5.15 9.76
CA ALA A 6 -37.43 4.30 8.58
C ALA A 6 -36.08 3.58 8.64
N PRO A 7 -35.99 2.29 8.24
CA PRO A 7 -34.71 1.60 8.17
C PRO A 7 -33.84 2.17 7.03
N PRO A 8 -32.50 2.22 7.18
CA PRO A 8 -31.61 2.62 6.09
C PRO A 8 -31.70 1.60 4.95
N ALA A 9 -31.75 2.12 3.71
CA ALA A 9 -31.78 1.30 2.51
C ALA A 9 -30.57 0.35 2.48
N SER A 10 -30.85 -0.95 2.41
CA SER A 10 -29.86 -1.98 2.08
C SER A 10 -29.38 -1.77 0.65
N ASP A 11 -28.10 -1.52 0.47
CA ASP A 11 -27.43 -1.49 -0.83
C ASP A 11 -27.60 -2.85 -1.53
N PRO A 12 -28.29 -2.94 -2.67
CA PRO A 12 -28.54 -4.21 -3.33
C PRO A 12 -27.35 -4.75 -4.14
N TYR A 13 -26.23 -4.01 -4.24
CA TYR A 13 -25.08 -4.44 -5.03
C TYR A 13 -23.78 -4.20 -4.25
N GLY A 14 -23.22 -5.27 -3.67
CA GLY A 14 -22.08 -5.23 -2.76
C GLY A 14 -20.83 -4.51 -3.28
N GLU A 15 -20.02 -4.11 -2.31
CA GLU A 15 -18.75 -3.37 -2.42
C GLU A 15 -17.83 -3.93 -3.52
N GLY A 16 -17.69 -3.20 -4.64
CA GLY A 16 -16.70 -3.50 -5.69
C GLY A 16 -17.18 -3.50 -7.15
N TYR A 17 -18.43 -3.19 -7.48
CA TYR A 17 -18.88 -3.16 -8.87
C TYR A 17 -18.50 -1.85 -9.60
N ILE A 18 -17.55 -1.92 -10.53
CA ILE A 18 -17.23 -0.84 -11.48
C ILE A 18 -18.02 -1.09 -12.77
N PRO A 19 -18.88 -0.15 -13.23
CA PRO A 19 -19.68 -0.36 -14.44
C PRO A 19 -18.82 -0.54 -15.71
N ASP A 20 -19.21 -1.47 -16.59
CA ASP A 20 -18.57 -1.84 -17.86
C ASP A 20 -18.38 -0.69 -18.88
N ALA A 21 -18.84 0.52 -18.57
CA ALA A 21 -18.70 1.71 -19.40
C ALA A 21 -17.26 2.25 -19.47
N PHE A 22 -16.33 1.76 -18.61
CA PHE A 22 -14.96 2.29 -18.51
C PHE A 22 -13.85 1.38 -19.06
N THR A 23 -14.16 0.19 -19.59
CA THR A 23 -13.12 -0.78 -20.04
C THR A 23 -13.09 -1.06 -21.54
N LYS A 24 -13.96 -0.45 -22.37
CA LYS A 24 -13.92 -0.60 -23.83
C LYS A 24 -13.45 0.69 -24.50
N PRO A 25 -12.40 0.65 -25.36
CA PRO A 25 -12.05 1.81 -26.18
C PRO A 25 -13.20 2.12 -27.16
N PRO A 26 -13.48 3.40 -27.45
CA PRO A 26 -14.56 3.79 -28.34
C PRO A 26 -14.37 3.16 -29.72
N GLY A 27 -15.43 2.51 -30.20
CA GLY A 27 -15.43 1.67 -31.39
C GLY A 27 -14.87 2.37 -32.63
N THR A 28 -14.00 1.65 -33.33
CA THR A 28 -13.47 2.00 -34.64
C THR A 28 -14.62 2.28 -35.61
N PHE A 29 -14.87 3.55 -35.92
CA PHE A 29 -15.80 3.95 -36.96
C PHE A 29 -15.32 3.38 -38.30
N ARG A 30 -16.09 2.44 -38.87
CA ARG A 30 -15.89 1.98 -40.24
C ARG A 30 -16.09 3.16 -41.20
N LYS A 31 -15.04 3.55 -41.93
CA LYS A 31 -15.16 4.46 -43.09
C LYS A 31 -15.89 3.72 -44.21
N THR A 32 -17.17 4.01 -44.41
CA THR A 32 -17.84 3.79 -45.69
C THR A 32 -17.54 4.97 -46.60
N ILE A 33 -16.77 4.74 -47.66
CA ILE A 33 -16.56 5.73 -48.73
C ILE A 33 -17.70 5.55 -49.73
N LEU A 34 -18.71 6.41 -49.65
CA LEU A 34 -19.60 6.66 -50.78
C LEU A 34 -18.88 7.62 -51.73
N HIS A 35 -18.62 7.14 -52.95
CA HIS A 35 -18.10 7.98 -54.03
C HIS A 35 -19.26 8.85 -54.56
N SER A 36 -19.34 10.08 -54.08
CA SER A 36 -20.16 11.13 -54.71
C SER A 36 -19.23 12.15 -55.33
N ASN A 37 -19.13 12.09 -56.65
CA ASN A 37 -18.37 13.03 -57.47
C ASN A 37 -19.15 14.36 -57.51
N VAL A 38 -18.90 15.24 -56.54
CA VAL A 38 -19.42 16.62 -56.55
C VAL A 38 -18.25 17.53 -56.82
N GLY A 39 -18.36 18.27 -57.93
CA GLY A 39 -17.30 19.08 -58.51
C GLY A 39 -16.58 19.95 -57.49
N LYS A 40 -15.27 20.07 -57.72
CA LYS A 40 -14.35 20.97 -57.02
C LYS A 40 -14.81 22.42 -57.19
N GLN A 41 -15.75 22.85 -56.36
CA GLN A 41 -15.86 24.25 -56.02
C GLN A 41 -14.90 24.44 -54.86
N ASN A 42 -13.73 25.01 -55.13
CA ASN A 42 -12.76 25.38 -54.10
C ASN A 42 -13.35 26.58 -53.33
N LYS A 43 -14.36 26.30 -52.51
CA LYS A 43 -14.86 27.25 -51.53
C LYS A 43 -13.87 27.20 -50.39
N GLU A 44 -12.95 28.16 -50.39
CA GLU A 44 -12.12 28.45 -49.24
C GLU A 44 -13.06 28.50 -48.02
N ILE A 45 -13.03 27.47 -47.18
CA ILE A 45 -13.89 27.38 -46.01
C ILE A 45 -13.39 28.47 -45.07
N ARG A 46 -13.93 29.67 -45.20
CA ARG A 46 -13.65 30.78 -44.30
C ARG A 46 -14.29 30.45 -42.97
N ILE A 47 -13.53 29.77 -42.12
CA ILE A 47 -13.93 29.49 -40.75
C ILE A 47 -14.25 30.86 -40.11
N PRO A 48 -15.50 31.10 -39.66
CA PRO A 48 -15.85 32.38 -39.07
C PRO A 48 -14.96 32.63 -37.85
N ASP A 49 -14.54 33.87 -37.64
CA ASP A 49 -13.55 34.18 -36.60
C ASP A 49 -14.04 33.80 -35.19
N ARG A 50 -15.36 33.74 -34.99
CA ARG A 50 -15.99 33.17 -33.77
C ARG A 50 -15.75 31.67 -33.58
N ALA A 51 -15.62 30.89 -34.65
CA ALA A 51 -15.25 29.48 -34.59
C ALA A 51 -13.74 29.31 -34.40
N LYS A 52 -12.90 30.19 -34.96
CA LYS A 52 -11.46 30.22 -34.67
C LYS A 52 -11.15 30.63 -33.23
N ASN A 53 -11.86 31.62 -32.68
CA ASN A 53 -11.79 32.00 -31.27
C ASN A 53 -12.27 30.87 -30.36
N ARG A 54 -13.32 30.14 -30.74
CA ARG A 54 -13.77 28.98 -29.97
C ARG A 54 -12.75 27.83 -30.01
N PHE A 55 -12.19 27.55 -31.18
CA PHE A 55 -11.17 26.52 -31.34
C PHE A 55 -9.90 26.85 -30.56
N SER A 56 -9.44 28.10 -30.60
CA SER A 56 -8.32 28.57 -29.76
C SER A 56 -8.66 28.55 -28.27
N THR A 57 -9.88 28.92 -27.84
CA THR A 57 -10.26 28.74 -26.42
C THR A 57 -10.30 27.27 -26.00
N PHE A 58 -10.70 26.35 -26.88
CA PHE A 58 -10.67 24.91 -26.59
C PHE A 58 -9.24 24.36 -26.58
N GLN A 59 -8.36 24.84 -27.47
CA GLN A 59 -6.94 24.47 -27.48
C GLN A 59 -6.24 24.99 -26.21
N ASN A 60 -6.44 26.27 -25.87
CA ASN A 60 -5.86 26.87 -24.66
C ASN A 60 -6.38 26.20 -23.38
N ALA A 61 -7.68 25.88 -23.30
CA ALA A 61 -8.24 25.17 -22.16
C ALA A 61 -7.75 23.70 -22.09
N ALA A 62 -7.54 23.05 -23.24
CA ALA A 62 -6.95 21.71 -23.28
C ALA A 62 -5.47 21.73 -22.88
N GLU A 63 -4.70 22.72 -23.32
CA GLU A 63 -3.30 22.94 -22.92
C GLU A 63 -3.18 23.27 -21.43
N GLU A 64 -4.12 24.03 -20.87
CA GLU A 64 -4.18 24.33 -19.44
C GLU A 64 -4.51 23.08 -18.61
N VAL A 65 -5.45 22.24 -19.06
CA VAL A 65 -5.77 20.96 -18.41
C VAL A 65 -4.60 19.96 -18.52
N ILE A 66 -3.93 19.88 -19.67
CA ILE A 66 -2.71 19.08 -19.86
C ILE A 66 -1.59 19.59 -18.94
N SER A 67 -1.40 20.91 -18.85
CA SER A 67 -0.45 21.54 -17.93
C SER A 67 -0.76 21.27 -16.45
N ILE A 68 -2.03 21.19 -16.08
CA ILE A 68 -2.45 20.85 -14.71
C ILE A 68 -2.14 19.38 -14.43
N GLU A 69 -2.44 18.48 -15.37
CA GLU A 69 -2.17 17.05 -15.23
C GLU A 69 -0.66 16.77 -15.16
N ASP A 70 0.15 17.43 -16.00
CA ASP A 70 1.61 17.37 -15.98
C ASP A 70 2.17 17.86 -14.64
N HIS A 71 1.66 18.99 -14.13
CA HIS A 71 2.04 19.51 -12.82
C HIS A 71 1.69 18.54 -11.67
N TRP A 72 0.55 17.84 -11.73
CA TRP A 72 0.22 16.80 -10.75
C TRP A 72 1.13 15.56 -10.86
N GLN A 73 1.64 15.21 -12.05
CA GLN A 73 2.64 14.16 -12.21
C GLN A 73 4.00 14.55 -11.63
N GLU A 74 4.42 15.80 -11.81
CA GLU A 74 5.63 16.35 -11.20
C GLU A 74 5.54 16.32 -9.67
N ILE A 75 4.43 16.78 -9.09
CA ILE A 75 4.19 16.74 -7.63
C ILE A 75 4.23 15.30 -7.10
N LYS A 76 3.60 14.33 -7.79
CA LYS A 76 3.63 12.92 -7.41
C LYS A 76 5.06 12.37 -7.43
N SER A 77 5.83 12.64 -8.49
CA SER A 77 7.21 12.19 -8.61
C SER A 77 8.13 12.78 -7.52
N PHE A 78 7.91 14.04 -7.15
CA PHE A 78 8.62 14.71 -6.08
C PHE A 78 8.29 14.07 -4.73
N HIS A 79 7.01 13.83 -4.44
CA HIS A 79 6.56 13.16 -3.22
C HIS A 79 7.14 11.73 -3.10
N ASP A 80 7.12 10.96 -4.19
CA ASP A 80 7.70 9.61 -4.21
C ASP A 80 9.23 9.61 -4.06
N SER A 81 9.91 10.61 -4.62
CA SER A 81 11.36 10.82 -4.43
C SER A 81 11.69 11.11 -2.97
N LEU A 82 10.96 12.03 -2.32
CA LEU A 82 11.13 12.33 -0.89
C LEU A 82 10.84 11.10 -0.02
N ARG A 83 9.77 10.34 -0.33
CA ARG A 83 9.45 9.08 0.36
C ARG A 83 10.56 8.04 0.19
N ASN A 84 11.20 7.98 -0.98
CA ASN A 84 12.29 7.05 -1.22
C ASN A 84 13.56 7.46 -0.47
N ILE A 85 13.90 8.75 -0.47
CA ILE A 85 15.06 9.31 0.25
C ILE A 85 14.90 9.11 1.76
N THR A 86 13.76 9.50 2.34
CA THR A 86 13.48 9.34 3.77
C THR A 86 13.53 7.87 4.22
N ASN A 87 12.97 6.97 3.41
CA ASN A 87 13.03 5.53 3.70
C ASN A 87 14.42 4.93 3.48
N LYS A 88 15.26 5.51 2.62
CA LYS A 88 16.62 5.03 2.36
C LYS A 88 17.48 5.12 3.61
N ASP A 89 17.41 6.23 4.35
CA ASP A 89 18.21 6.42 5.56
C ASP A 89 17.79 5.49 6.69
N VAL A 90 16.48 5.29 6.89
CA VAL A 90 15.96 4.33 7.86
C VAL A 90 16.41 2.91 7.52
N ARG A 91 16.31 2.51 6.24
CA ARG A 91 16.78 1.19 5.78
C ARG A 91 18.29 1.02 5.98
N ASN A 92 19.07 2.07 5.71
CA ASN A 92 20.52 2.05 5.91
C ASN A 92 20.90 2.01 7.39
N SER A 93 20.17 2.72 8.27
CA SER A 93 20.33 2.59 9.72
C SER A 93 20.04 1.18 10.19
N ALA A 94 18.89 0.61 9.82
CA ALA A 94 18.54 -0.76 10.20
C ALA A 94 19.56 -1.80 9.72
N ARG A 95 20.12 -1.61 8.52
CA ARG A 95 21.23 -2.45 8.00
C ARG A 95 22.51 -2.31 8.83
N ARG A 96 22.88 -1.09 9.21
CA ARG A 96 24.03 -0.82 10.08
C ARG A 96 23.85 -1.45 11.46
N ASP A 97 22.67 -1.28 12.06
CA ASP A 97 22.35 -1.84 13.37
C ASP A 97 22.39 -3.38 13.35
N LYS A 98 21.82 -3.99 12.30
CA LYS A 98 21.92 -5.44 12.08
C LYS A 98 23.37 -5.89 11.95
N LYS A 99 24.20 -5.18 11.20
CA LYS A 99 25.62 -5.50 11.05
C LYS A 99 26.36 -5.38 12.38
N ALA A 100 26.15 -4.29 13.13
CA ALA A 100 26.75 -4.10 14.43
C ALA A 100 26.35 -5.20 15.44
N PHE A 101 25.09 -5.63 15.41
CA PHE A 101 24.61 -6.74 16.24
C PHE A 101 25.31 -8.07 15.89
N VAL A 102 25.42 -8.39 14.61
CA VAL A 102 26.13 -9.59 14.14
C VAL A 102 27.61 -9.53 14.51
N ASP A 103 28.28 -8.41 14.23
CA ASP A 103 29.71 -8.21 14.51
C ASP A 103 30.00 -8.37 16.02
N LYS A 104 29.11 -7.87 16.89
CA LYS A 104 29.19 -8.05 18.34
C LYS A 104 29.04 -9.53 18.74
N LEU A 105 28.03 -10.23 18.24
CA LEU A 105 27.82 -11.66 18.54
C LEU A 105 29.00 -12.53 18.08
N THR A 106 29.59 -12.22 16.93
CA THR A 106 30.80 -12.92 16.45
C THR A 106 32.00 -12.68 17.36
N ALA A 107 32.22 -11.44 17.83
CA ALA A 107 33.31 -11.14 18.75
C ALA A 107 33.15 -11.87 20.09
N GLU A 108 31.93 -11.91 20.64
CA GLU A 108 31.62 -12.66 21.86
C GLU A 108 31.80 -14.18 21.68
N ALA A 109 31.46 -14.71 20.50
CA ALA A 109 31.72 -16.11 20.17
C ALA A 109 33.23 -16.42 20.09
N GLU A 110 34.03 -15.56 19.46
CA GLU A 110 35.49 -15.71 19.38
C GLU A 110 36.16 -15.63 20.76
N GLU A 111 35.70 -14.72 21.63
CA GLU A 111 36.17 -14.64 23.01
C GLU A 111 35.79 -15.89 23.81
N ALA A 112 34.55 -16.38 23.67
CA ALA A 112 34.12 -17.61 24.32
C ALA A 112 34.94 -18.83 23.85
N ALA A 113 35.29 -18.90 22.56
CA ALA A 113 36.16 -19.94 22.03
C ALA A 113 37.56 -19.88 22.64
N ARG A 114 38.15 -18.67 22.75
CA ARG A 114 39.45 -18.46 23.40
C ARG A 114 39.45 -18.81 24.89
N ALA A 115 38.36 -18.51 25.59
CA ALA A 115 38.16 -18.85 26.99
C ALA A 115 37.76 -20.33 27.22
N ASN A 116 37.65 -21.12 26.14
CA ASN A 116 37.14 -22.49 26.16
C ASN A 116 35.74 -22.61 26.83
N ASN A 117 34.93 -21.54 26.77
CA ASN A 117 33.56 -21.50 27.25
C ASN A 117 32.61 -22.02 26.16
N ILE A 118 32.53 -23.34 26.07
CA ILE A 118 31.76 -24.06 25.05
C ILE A 118 30.28 -23.65 25.07
N LYS A 119 29.70 -23.43 26.25
CA LYS A 119 28.28 -23.06 26.38
C LYS A 119 27.98 -21.72 25.72
N ALA A 120 28.74 -20.68 26.05
CA ALA A 120 28.55 -19.34 25.47
C ALA A 120 28.81 -19.33 23.96
N LEU A 121 29.80 -20.11 23.49
CA LEU A 121 30.06 -20.28 22.06
C LEU A 121 28.85 -20.86 21.32
N TYR A 122 28.25 -21.94 21.83
CA TYR A 122 27.04 -22.54 21.22
C TYR A 122 25.82 -21.61 21.26
N ASP A 123 25.61 -20.88 22.36
CA ASP A 123 24.48 -19.95 22.48
C ASP A 123 24.59 -18.82 21.44
N ASN A 124 25.79 -18.23 21.27
CA ASN A 124 26.04 -17.18 20.28
C ASN A 124 25.90 -17.68 18.83
N ILE A 125 26.45 -18.87 18.53
CA ILE A 125 26.28 -19.51 17.20
C ILE A 125 24.79 -19.78 16.93
N THR A 126 24.02 -20.20 17.94
CA THR A 126 22.59 -20.45 17.79
C THR A 126 21.81 -19.16 17.49
N LEU A 127 22.18 -18.04 18.13
CA LEU A 127 21.64 -16.72 17.81
C LEU A 127 22.00 -16.28 16.38
N LEU A 128 23.25 -16.47 15.94
CA LEU A 128 23.72 -16.11 14.60
C LEU A 128 23.01 -16.88 13.48
N ILE A 129 22.76 -18.17 13.67
CA ILE A 129 22.07 -19.01 12.68
C ILE A 129 20.59 -18.59 12.55
N GLY A 130 20.06 -17.80 13.50
CA GLY A 130 18.70 -17.28 13.42
C GLY A 130 17.65 -18.38 13.35
N LYS A 131 17.94 -19.58 13.89
CA LYS A 131 16.95 -20.65 13.96
C LYS A 131 15.78 -20.11 14.78
N TYR A 132 14.62 -20.00 14.14
CA TYR A 132 13.36 -19.72 14.79
C TYR A 132 13.17 -20.76 15.90
N GLN A 133 13.49 -20.37 17.13
CA GLN A 133 13.12 -21.16 18.29
C GLN A 133 11.61 -21.17 18.28
N LYS A 134 11.00 -22.36 18.18
CA LYS A 134 9.54 -22.51 18.20
C LYS A 134 9.00 -21.63 19.33
N GLY A 135 8.10 -20.70 18.99
CA GLY A 135 7.58 -19.72 19.93
C GLY A 135 7.19 -20.38 21.25
N ARG A 136 7.53 -19.74 22.38
CA ARG A 136 7.24 -20.31 23.70
C ARG A 136 5.75 -20.64 23.76
N PRO A 137 5.37 -21.84 24.21
CA PRO A 137 3.97 -22.23 24.26
C PRO A 137 3.18 -21.25 25.15
N VAL A 138 2.12 -20.66 24.60
CA VAL A 138 1.28 -19.68 25.30
C VAL A 138 0.19 -20.41 26.06
N LYS A 139 -0.14 -19.97 27.29
CA LYS A 139 -1.25 -20.53 28.06
C LYS A 139 -2.58 -19.84 27.73
N SER A 140 -3.64 -20.63 27.65
CA SER A 140 -5.02 -20.15 27.58
C SER A 140 -5.43 -19.49 28.90
N LYS A 141 -6.59 -18.84 28.91
CA LYS A 141 -7.17 -18.24 30.14
C LYS A 141 -7.45 -19.29 31.23
N GLU A 142 -7.66 -20.55 30.83
CA GLU A 142 -7.90 -21.71 31.70
C GLU A 142 -6.60 -22.42 32.12
N GLY A 143 -5.43 -21.89 31.74
CA GLY A 143 -4.13 -22.47 32.08
C GLY A 143 -3.68 -23.62 31.18
N LYS A 144 -4.45 -23.99 30.14
CA LYS A 144 -4.07 -25.02 29.15
C LYS A 144 -3.03 -24.49 28.18
N THR A 145 -2.06 -25.31 27.82
CA THR A 145 -1.00 -24.95 26.88
C THR A 145 -1.51 -24.97 25.43
N LEU A 146 -1.35 -23.86 24.70
CA LEU A 146 -1.76 -23.71 23.30
C LEU A 146 -0.56 -24.00 22.39
N ASN A 147 -0.64 -25.12 21.67
CA ASN A 147 0.47 -25.62 20.84
C ASN A 147 0.32 -25.25 19.35
N THR A 148 -0.83 -24.77 18.91
CA THR A 148 -1.08 -24.38 17.51
C THR A 148 -0.94 -22.86 17.34
N HIS A 149 -0.48 -22.43 16.16
CA HIS A 149 -0.31 -21.01 15.85
C HIS A 149 -1.65 -20.25 15.85
N GLU A 150 -2.72 -20.88 15.36
CA GLU A 150 -4.06 -20.28 15.36
C GLU A 150 -4.58 -20.04 16.78
N ASP A 151 -4.41 -21.00 17.69
CA ASP A 151 -4.87 -20.84 19.07
C ASP A 151 -4.06 -19.79 19.81
N GLN A 152 -2.74 -19.72 19.58
CA GLN A 152 -1.90 -18.64 20.13
C GLN A 152 -2.35 -17.27 19.59
N THR A 153 -2.66 -17.16 18.30
CA THR A 153 -3.14 -15.91 17.70
C THR A 153 -4.49 -15.49 18.28
N LYS A 154 -5.44 -16.41 18.42
CA LYS A 154 -6.74 -16.16 19.07
C LYS A 154 -6.54 -15.67 20.51
N ARG A 155 -5.61 -16.29 21.25
CA ARG A 155 -5.27 -15.89 22.62
C ARG A 155 -4.69 -14.47 22.70
N TRP A 156 -3.82 -14.09 21.77
CA TRP A 156 -3.31 -12.72 21.67
C TRP A 156 -4.44 -11.71 21.41
N VAL A 157 -5.33 -12.01 20.47
CA VAL A 157 -6.49 -11.17 20.15
C VAL A 157 -7.40 -10.98 21.37
N GLU A 158 -7.70 -12.05 22.11
CA GLU A 158 -8.46 -11.97 23.37
C GLU A 158 -7.77 -11.12 24.43
N HIS A 159 -6.45 -11.30 24.59
CA HIS A 159 -5.66 -10.54 25.57
C HIS A 159 -5.69 -9.04 25.26
N PHE A 160 -5.45 -8.65 24.01
CA PHE A 160 -5.44 -7.25 23.60
C PHE A 160 -6.83 -6.61 23.57
N LYS A 161 -7.88 -7.35 23.16
CA LYS A 161 -9.27 -6.89 23.27
C LYS A 161 -9.70 -6.63 24.72
N GLY A 162 -9.21 -7.44 25.67
CA GLY A 162 -9.41 -7.21 27.10
C GLY A 162 -8.65 -5.99 27.62
N CYS A 163 -7.45 -5.73 27.10
CA CYS A 163 -6.60 -4.60 27.48
C CYS A 163 -7.02 -3.26 26.87
N ALA A 164 -7.82 -3.25 25.80
CA ALA A 164 -8.28 -2.03 25.12
C ALA A 164 -9.38 -1.26 25.89
N LYS A 165 -9.81 -1.72 27.06
CA LYS A 165 -10.70 -0.95 27.96
C LYS A 165 -9.83 -0.09 28.90
N PRO A 166 -10.13 1.21 29.06
CA PRO A 166 -9.36 2.08 29.96
C PRO A 166 -9.57 1.66 31.42
N GLY A 167 -8.68 0.83 31.95
CA GLY A 167 -8.69 0.38 33.35
C GLY A 167 -7.52 -0.56 33.67
N PRO A 168 -7.03 -0.61 34.92
CA PRO A 168 -5.78 -1.29 35.28
C PRO A 168 -6.01 -2.79 35.52
N THR A 169 -6.44 -3.54 34.49
CA THR A 169 -6.74 -4.98 34.64
C THR A 169 -5.84 -5.91 33.83
N CYS A 170 -4.77 -5.40 33.21
CA CYS A 170 -3.77 -6.25 32.60
C CYS A 170 -2.86 -6.88 33.68
N LYS A 171 -3.18 -8.11 34.11
CA LYS A 171 -2.26 -8.93 34.89
C LYS A 171 -1.21 -9.52 33.95
N LYS A 172 0.08 -9.32 34.27
CA LYS A 172 1.21 -9.96 33.59
C LYS A 172 1.10 -11.47 33.83
N SER A 173 0.94 -12.25 32.75
CA SER A 173 0.95 -13.73 32.78
C SER A 173 2.36 -14.28 32.69
#